data_AF-A0A1Z5IM38-F1
#
_entry.id   AF-A0A1Z5IM38-F1
#
_cell.length_a   1.000
_cell.length_b   1.000
_cell.length_c   1.000
_cell.angle_alpha   90.00
_cell.angle_beta   90.00
_cell.angle_gamma   90.00
#
_symmetry.space_group_name_H-M   'P 1'
#
loop_
_entity.id
_entity.type
_entity.pdbx_description
1 polymer ?
#
loop_
_entity_poly.entity_id
_entity_poly.type
_entity_poly.pdbx_seq_one_letter_code
_entity_poly.pdbx_strand_id
1 'polypeptide(L)'
;MKKYITIGLIALLTIIVIWFGFSMFNKIQSAQTQDYVLVYNASGKKIKRISTKKDITYLSDSLGNLAGKQNGFHKKVPDNSQIAYHYAMYQVKPKYKIDMYVYKNSNHLSLKGLPFVSYGTWRTDDQLSNKLHNPSDFK
;
A
#
# COMPACT_ATOMS: atom_id res chain seq x y z
N MET A 1 31.70 30.30 -45.14
CA MET A 1 30.41 30.34 -44.42
C MET A 1 29.67 29.01 -44.30
N LYS A 2 29.96 27.98 -45.13
CA LYS A 2 29.24 26.68 -45.05
C LYS A 2 29.69 25.72 -43.93
N LYS A 3 30.92 25.86 -43.41
CA LYS A 3 31.47 24.94 -42.37
C LYS A 3 30.87 25.15 -40.96
N TYR A 4 30.43 26.36 -40.63
CA TYR A 4 29.85 26.68 -39.32
C TYR A 4 28.35 26.31 -39.21
N ILE A 5 27.67 26.14 -40.34
CA ILE A 5 26.25 25.74 -40.39
C ILE A 5 26.10 24.26 -40.01
N THR A 6 27.03 23.39 -40.44
CA THR A 6 27.03 21.96 -40.12
C THR A 6 27.37 21.67 -38.65
N ILE A 7 28.23 22.47 -38.02
CA ILE A 7 28.62 22.27 -36.61
C ILE A 7 27.49 22.72 -35.66
N GLY A 8 26.77 23.79 -36.02
CA GLY A 8 25.60 24.25 -35.24
C GLY A 8 24.43 23.27 -35.24
N LEU A 9 24.20 22.55 -36.34
CA LEU A 9 23.10 21.58 -36.45
C LEU A 9 23.34 20.31 -35.61
N ILE A 10 24.59 19.86 -35.48
CA ILE A 10 24.96 18.67 -34.70
C ILE A 10 24.89 18.97 -33.19
N ALA A 11 25.26 20.19 -32.77
CA ALA A 11 25.18 20.59 -31.36
C ALA A 11 23.73 20.77 -30.85
N LEU A 12 22.77 21.08 -31.72
CA LEU A 12 21.36 21.20 -31.33
C LEU A 12 20.68 19.82 -31.16
N LEU A 13 21.09 18.83 -31.97
CA LEU A 13 20.53 17.47 -31.92
C LEU A 13 20.94 16.70 -30.66
N THR A 14 22.11 16.96 -30.08
CA THR A 14 22.55 16.28 -28.84
C THR A 14 21.80 16.76 -27.60
N ILE A 15 21.33 18.00 -27.56
CA ILE A 15 20.60 18.57 -26.41
C ILE A 15 19.18 17.97 -26.30
N ILE A 16 18.54 17.64 -27.44
CA ILE A 16 17.21 17.04 -27.48
C ILE A 16 17.23 15.59 -26.94
N VAL A 17 18.31 14.84 -27.21
CA VAL A 17 18.47 13.46 -26.70
C VAL A 17 18.63 13.43 -25.17
N ILE A 18 19.23 14.47 -24.58
CA ILE A 18 19.41 14.57 -23.12
C ILE A 18 18.07 14.89 -22.43
N TRP A 19 17.23 15.74 -23.02
CA TRP A 19 15.89 16.05 -22.48
C TRP A 19 14.88 14.91 -22.68
N PHE A 20 14.88 14.23 -23.83
CA PHE A 20 14.00 13.08 -24.04
C PHE A 20 14.46 11.83 -23.27
N GLY A 21 15.77 11.59 -23.18
CA GLY A 21 16.35 10.45 -22.47
C GLY A 21 16.15 10.48 -20.96
N PHE A 22 16.06 11.65 -20.34
CA PHE A 22 15.83 11.77 -18.89
C PHE A 22 14.36 11.48 -18.50
N SER A 23 13.40 11.61 -19.43
CA SER A 23 11.98 11.31 -19.17
C SER A 23 11.65 9.80 -19.18
N MET A 24 12.51 8.98 -19.80
CA MET A 24 12.32 7.53 -19.94
C MET A 24 12.91 6.72 -18.78
N PHE A 25 13.58 7.36 -17.82
CA PHE A 25 14.01 6.74 -16.56
C PHE A 25 12.98 6.87 -15.42
N ASN A 26 11.72 7.17 -15.75
CA ASN A 26 10.62 6.88 -14.82
C ASN A 26 10.49 5.35 -14.72
N LYS A 27 11.25 4.80 -13.77
CA LYS A 27 11.22 3.42 -13.30
C LYS A 27 9.82 2.81 -13.51
N ILE A 28 9.71 1.94 -14.51
CA ILE A 28 8.79 0.82 -14.42
C ILE A 28 9.36 -0.08 -13.33
N GLN A 29 9.12 0.32 -12.08
CA GLN A 29 9.44 -0.51 -10.93
C GLN A 29 8.54 -1.72 -11.04
N SER A 30 9.12 -2.84 -11.49
CA SER A 30 8.46 -4.13 -11.59
C SER A 30 7.58 -4.35 -10.36
N ALA A 31 6.26 -4.46 -10.58
CA ALA A 31 5.21 -4.55 -9.56
C ALA A 31 5.35 -5.76 -8.62
N GLN A 32 6.33 -6.62 -8.85
CA GLN A 32 6.65 -7.81 -8.05
C GLN A 32 7.77 -7.62 -7.03
N THR A 33 8.48 -6.49 -7.03
CA THR A 33 9.63 -6.28 -6.11
C THR A 33 9.30 -5.45 -4.87
N GLN A 34 8.08 -4.91 -4.79
CA GLN A 34 7.64 -4.05 -3.68
C GLN A 34 6.45 -4.66 -2.93
N ASP A 35 6.34 -4.33 -1.65
CA ASP A 35 5.23 -4.70 -0.79
C ASP A 35 3.90 -4.22 -1.38
N TYR A 36 2.86 -5.01 -1.17
CA TYR A 36 1.54 -4.73 -1.72
C TYR A 36 0.43 -5.26 -0.83
N VAL A 37 -0.77 -4.70 -0.99
CA VAL A 37 -1.96 -5.16 -0.28
C VAL A 37 -3.03 -5.56 -1.29
N LEU A 38 -3.64 -6.72 -1.07
CA LEU A 38 -4.82 -7.15 -1.82
C LEU A 38 -6.05 -6.91 -0.93
N VAL A 39 -7.04 -6.21 -1.47
CA VAL A 39 -8.29 -5.92 -0.77
C VAL A 39 -9.39 -6.78 -1.34
N TYR A 40 -10.13 -7.43 -0.44
CA TYR A 40 -11.27 -8.27 -0.72
C TYR A 40 -12.51 -7.69 -0.03
N ASN A 41 -13.65 -7.79 -0.68
CA ASN A 41 -14.94 -7.45 -0.08
C ASN A 41 -15.41 -8.55 0.90
N ALA A 42 -16.54 -8.33 1.58
CA ALA A 42 -17.14 -9.31 2.50
C ALA A 42 -17.43 -10.70 1.88
N SER A 43 -17.62 -10.79 0.55
CA SER A 43 -17.82 -12.06 -0.16
C SER A 43 -16.51 -12.79 -0.52
N GLY A 44 -15.35 -12.21 -0.17
CA GLY A 44 -14.03 -12.75 -0.52
C GLY A 44 -13.60 -12.45 -1.96
N LYS A 45 -14.34 -11.63 -2.71
CA LYS A 45 -13.94 -11.19 -4.05
C LYS A 45 -12.88 -10.09 -3.94
N LYS A 46 -11.75 -10.26 -4.63
CA LYS A 46 -10.71 -9.23 -4.76
C LYS A 46 -11.28 -8.02 -5.51
N ILE A 47 -11.14 -6.83 -4.92
CA ILE A 47 -11.65 -5.56 -5.47
C ILE A 47 -10.55 -4.54 -5.77
N LYS A 48 -9.39 -4.64 -5.12
CA LYS A 48 -8.29 -3.67 -5.29
C LYS A 48 -6.94 -4.34 -5.01
N ARG A 49 -5.91 -3.88 -5.71
CA ARG A 49 -4.49 -4.04 -5.35
C ARG A 49 -3.94 -2.67 -5.03
N ILE A 50 -3.35 -2.51 -3.86
CA ILE A 50 -2.65 -1.31 -3.42
C ILE A 50 -1.16 -1.62 -3.49
N SER A 51 -0.39 -0.79 -4.18
CA SER A 51 1.05 -0.99 -4.32
C SER A 51 1.86 0.30 -4.43
N THR A 52 1.23 1.47 -4.27
CA THR A 52 2.00 2.72 -4.26
C THR A 52 2.77 2.82 -2.95
N LYS A 53 4.03 3.26 -3.00
CA LYS A 53 4.86 3.43 -1.81
C LYS A 53 4.16 4.26 -0.73
N LYS A 54 3.49 5.35 -1.13
CA LYS A 54 2.75 6.24 -0.22
C LYS A 54 1.67 5.48 0.56
N ASP A 55 0.83 4.72 -0.12
CA ASP A 55 -0.30 4.03 0.50
C ASP A 55 0.15 2.84 1.34
N ILE A 56 1.20 2.13 0.89
CA ILE A 56 1.82 1.04 1.66
C ILE A 56 2.46 1.56 2.94
N THR A 57 3.23 2.65 2.86
CA THR A 57 3.81 3.30 4.05
C THR A 57 2.72 3.77 5.00
N TYR A 58 1.67 4.45 4.51
CA TYR A 58 0.55 4.88 5.34
C TYR A 58 -0.10 3.71 6.10
N LEU A 59 -0.40 2.61 5.40
CA LEU A 59 -0.99 1.42 6.04
C LEU A 59 -0.03 0.79 7.06
N SER A 60 1.25 0.65 6.71
CA SER A 60 2.28 0.09 7.59
C SER A 60 2.43 0.91 8.87
N ASP A 61 2.57 2.23 8.75
CA ASP A 61 2.75 3.14 9.91
C ASP A 61 1.50 3.16 10.79
N SER A 62 0.31 3.21 10.17
CA SER A 62 -0.97 3.18 10.90
C SER A 62 -1.12 1.90 11.72
N LEU A 63 -0.78 0.74 11.13
CA LEU A 63 -0.86 -0.53 11.83
C LEU A 63 0.25 -0.72 12.85
N GLY A 64 1.46 -0.24 12.57
CA GLY A 64 2.56 -0.23 13.54
C GLY A 64 2.20 0.56 14.79
N ASN A 65 1.65 1.77 14.61
CA ASN A 65 1.17 2.62 15.71
C ASN A 65 0.02 1.96 16.48
N LEU A 66 -0.89 1.27 15.78
CA LEU A 66 -2.01 0.57 16.40
C LEU A 66 -1.54 -0.64 17.22
N ALA A 67 -0.70 -1.50 16.63
CA ALA A 67 -0.15 -2.68 17.29
C ALA A 67 0.83 -2.33 18.41
N GLY A 68 1.49 -1.17 18.35
CA GLY A 68 2.30 -0.62 19.44
C GLY A 68 1.49 -0.39 20.72
N LYS A 69 0.18 -0.14 20.60
CA LYS A 69 -0.76 -0.20 21.73
C LYS A 69 -1.05 -1.67 21.98
N GLN A 70 -0.27 -2.30 22.85
CA GLN A 70 -0.36 -3.75 23.13
C GLN A 70 -1.73 -4.21 23.69
N ASN A 71 -2.61 -3.27 24.01
CA ASN A 71 -3.94 -3.51 24.57
C ASN A 71 -4.91 -4.27 23.65
N GLY A 72 -4.57 -4.49 22.38
CA GLY A 72 -5.38 -5.28 21.45
C GLY A 72 -4.88 -6.71 21.21
N PHE A 73 -3.70 -7.08 21.71
CA PHE A 73 -3.19 -8.43 21.52
C PHE A 73 -4.11 -9.48 22.14
N HIS A 74 -4.32 -10.57 21.41
CA HIS A 74 -5.21 -11.68 21.78
C HIS A 74 -6.67 -11.29 22.09
N LYS A 75 -7.07 -10.04 21.83
CA LYS A 75 -8.46 -9.62 21.98
C LYS A 75 -9.27 -10.17 20.83
N LYS A 76 -10.40 -10.78 21.21
CA LYS A 76 -11.44 -11.16 20.26
C LYS A 76 -12.11 -9.92 19.70
N VAL A 77 -12.62 -10.06 18.49
CA VAL A 77 -13.54 -9.08 17.93
C VAL A 77 -14.83 -9.06 18.74
N PRO A 78 -15.50 -7.89 18.90
CA PRO A 78 -16.81 -7.84 19.53
C PRO A 78 -17.82 -8.80 18.91
N ASP A 79 -18.74 -9.29 19.74
CA ASP A 79 -19.83 -10.14 19.28
C ASP A 79 -20.69 -9.38 18.26
N ASN A 80 -21.13 -10.07 17.20
CA ASN A 80 -21.85 -9.54 16.05
C ASN A 80 -21.03 -8.73 15.03
N SER A 81 -19.71 -8.64 15.16
CA SER A 81 -18.90 -7.95 14.15
C SER A 81 -18.93 -8.66 12.79
N GLN A 82 -19.30 -7.90 11.76
CA GLN A 82 -19.35 -8.39 10.37
C GLN A 82 -18.23 -7.80 9.54
N ILE A 83 -17.52 -8.63 8.78
CA ILE A 83 -16.43 -8.18 7.91
C ILE A 83 -16.98 -7.25 6.82
N ALA A 84 -16.42 -6.05 6.72
CA ALA A 84 -16.58 -5.14 5.59
C ALA A 84 -15.57 -5.50 4.50
N TYR A 85 -14.30 -5.57 4.89
CA TYR A 85 -13.17 -5.78 3.99
C TYR A 85 -12.09 -6.64 4.65
N HIS A 86 -11.39 -7.41 3.82
CA HIS A 86 -10.17 -8.12 4.18
C HIS A 86 -9.01 -7.58 3.37
N TYR A 87 -7.99 -7.10 4.06
CA TYR A 87 -6.74 -6.59 3.50
C TYR A 87 -5.64 -7.62 3.76
N ALA A 88 -5.22 -8.33 2.72
CA ALA A 88 -4.07 -9.24 2.78
C ALA A 88 -2.80 -8.46 2.41
N MET A 89 -1.98 -8.17 3.41
CA MET A 89 -0.77 -7.36 3.27
C MET A 89 0.44 -8.27 3.07
N TYR A 90 1.11 -8.11 1.95
CA TYR A 90 2.26 -8.93 1.55
C TYR A 90 3.53 -8.10 1.62
N GLN A 91 4.44 -8.50 2.51
CA GLN A 91 5.83 -8.05 2.48
C GLN A 91 6.62 -8.97 1.56
N VAL A 92 7.27 -8.42 0.53
CA VAL A 92 8.03 -9.22 -0.46
C VAL A 92 9.33 -9.76 0.16
N LYS A 93 9.91 -9.04 1.13
CA LYS A 93 11.07 -9.48 1.92
C LYS A 93 10.83 -9.07 3.38
N PRO A 94 10.75 -10.00 4.34
CA PRO A 94 11.17 -11.41 4.29
C PRO A 94 10.09 -12.42 3.82
N LYS A 95 9.18 -12.05 2.89
CA LYS A 95 8.05 -12.89 2.44
C LYS A 95 7.06 -13.20 3.57
N TYR A 96 6.41 -12.15 4.05
CA TYR A 96 5.45 -12.26 5.14
C TYR A 96 4.07 -11.80 4.73
N LYS A 97 3.02 -12.38 5.34
CA LYS A 97 1.63 -12.01 5.09
C LYS A 97 0.93 -11.70 6.40
N ILE A 98 0.34 -10.51 6.49
CA ILE A 98 -0.55 -10.10 7.58
C ILE A 98 -1.95 -9.97 7.00
N ASP A 99 -2.92 -10.63 7.63
CA ASP A 99 -4.34 -10.46 7.28
C ASP A 99 -4.98 -9.44 8.21
N MET A 100 -5.52 -8.37 7.64
CA MET A 100 -6.29 -7.35 8.36
C MET A 100 -7.77 -7.46 8.00
N TYR A 101 -8.62 -7.54 9.01
CA TYR A 101 -10.08 -7.60 8.87
C TYR A 101 -10.70 -6.33 9.42
N VAL A 102 -11.45 -5.62 8.58
CA VAL A 102 -12.15 -4.37 8.92
C VAL A 102 -13.64 -4.70 9.06
N TYR A 103 -14.29 -4.23 10.12
CA TYR A 103 -15.67 -4.61 10.45
C TYR A 103 -16.67 -3.47 10.22
N LYS A 104 -17.85 -3.77 9.66
CA LYS A 104 -18.88 -2.79 9.25
C LYS A 104 -19.49 -2.00 10.41
N ASN A 105 -19.77 -2.70 11.50
CA ASN A 105 -20.60 -2.23 12.61
C ASN A 105 -19.77 -1.93 13.87
N SER A 106 -18.46 -1.75 13.70
CA SER A 106 -17.57 -1.41 14.80
C SER A 106 -16.34 -0.70 14.25
N ASN A 107 -15.88 0.37 14.91
CA ASN A 107 -14.56 0.98 14.63
C ASN A 107 -13.43 0.09 15.15
N HIS A 108 -13.45 -1.19 14.78
CA HIS A 108 -12.42 -2.16 15.13
C HIS A 108 -11.85 -2.77 13.86
N LEU A 109 -10.60 -3.20 13.98
CA LEU A 109 -9.98 -4.11 13.04
C LEU A 109 -9.26 -5.22 13.78
N SER A 110 -9.17 -6.38 13.14
CA SER A 110 -8.36 -7.50 13.63
C SER A 110 -7.17 -7.72 12.72
N LEU A 111 -6.01 -7.99 13.31
CA LEU A 111 -4.83 -8.46 12.59
C LEU A 111 -4.60 -9.94 12.92
N LYS A 112 -4.26 -10.72 11.91
CA LYS A 112 -3.83 -12.11 12.03
C LYS A 112 -2.53 -12.33 11.28
N GLY A 113 -1.76 -13.31 11.73
CA GLY A 113 -0.42 -13.54 11.21
C GLY A 113 0.50 -12.40 11.62
N LEU A 114 0.47 -12.01 12.89
CA LEU A 114 1.48 -11.11 13.46
C LEU A 114 2.65 -11.95 14.01
N PRO A 115 3.92 -11.53 13.80
CA PRO A 115 5.06 -12.21 14.42
C PRO A 115 4.94 -12.17 15.94
N PHE A 116 5.25 -13.28 16.61
CA PHE A 116 5.27 -13.45 18.08
C PHE A 116 3.91 -13.38 18.79
N VAL A 117 3.00 -12.51 18.38
CA VAL A 117 1.70 -12.28 19.05
C VAL A 117 0.51 -12.93 18.33
N SER A 118 0.72 -13.51 17.15
CA SER A 118 -0.26 -14.25 16.33
C SER A 118 -1.47 -13.45 15.83
N TYR A 119 -2.28 -12.88 16.72
CA TYR A 119 -3.47 -12.10 16.40
C TYR A 119 -3.80 -11.03 17.45
N GLY A 120 -4.62 -10.08 17.06
CA GLY A 120 -5.22 -9.11 17.99
C GLY A 120 -6.34 -8.32 17.34
N THR A 121 -7.10 -7.60 18.16
CA THR A 121 -8.16 -6.70 17.73
C THR A 121 -8.04 -5.37 18.44
N TRP A 122 -8.10 -4.29 17.68
CA TRP A 122 -7.97 -2.92 18.18
C TRP A 122 -9.13 -2.06 17.72
N ARG A 123 -9.49 -1.10 18.56
CA ARG A 123 -10.32 0.02 18.13
C ARG A 123 -9.45 1.00 17.34
N THR A 124 -9.91 1.38 16.16
CA THR A 124 -9.27 2.39 15.30
C THR A 124 -9.78 3.78 15.63
N ASP A 125 -8.98 4.80 15.34
CA ASP A 125 -9.52 6.15 15.21
C ASP A 125 -10.40 6.29 13.95
N ASP A 126 -11.16 7.39 13.88
CA ASP A 126 -12.14 7.61 12.81
C ASP A 126 -11.46 7.87 11.47
N GLN A 127 -10.28 8.49 11.45
CA GLN A 127 -9.55 8.77 10.21
C GLN A 127 -9.12 7.47 9.53
N LEU A 128 -8.48 6.57 10.29
CA LEU A 128 -8.08 5.25 9.79
C LEU A 128 -9.31 4.42 9.45
N SER A 129 -10.34 4.42 10.31
CA SER A 129 -11.59 3.70 10.05
C SER A 129 -12.21 4.12 8.71
N ASN A 130 -12.35 5.42 8.48
CA ASN A 130 -12.92 5.96 7.24
C ASN A 130 -12.07 5.58 6.03
N LYS A 131 -10.74 5.68 6.14
CA LYS A 131 -9.85 5.31 5.02
C LYS A 131 -9.96 3.81 4.68
N LEU A 132 -10.09 2.95 5.67
CA LEU A 132 -10.23 1.50 5.50
C LEU A 132 -11.64 1.07 5.04
N HIS A 133 -12.66 1.89 5.24
CA HIS A 133 -14.00 1.65 4.70
C HIS A 133 -14.17 2.15 3.25
N ASN A 134 -13.19 2.89 2.72
CA ASN A 134 -13.19 3.42 1.36
C ASN A 134 -11.94 2.94 0.57
N PRO A 135 -11.84 1.65 0.19
CA PRO A 135 -10.67 1.12 -0.51
C PRO A 135 -10.31 1.82 -1.84
N SER A 136 -11.28 2.52 -2.44
CA SER A 136 -11.10 3.34 -3.64
C SER A 136 -10.16 4.52 -3.44
N ASP A 137 -9.99 4.98 -2.19
CA ASP A 137 -9.18 6.16 -1.87
C ASP A 137 -7.67 5.87 -1.86
N PHE A 138 -7.30 4.59 -1.98
CA PHE A 138 -5.93 4.16 -2.23
C PHE A 138 -5.69 4.08 -3.73
N LYS A 139 -4.50 4.53 -4.16
CA LYS A 139 -4.14 4.59 -5.57
C LYS A 139 -3.73 3.21 -6.09
#